data_AF-A0A838T8W2-F1
#
_entry.id   AF-A0A838T8W2-F1
#
_cell.length_a   1.000
_cell.length_b   1.000
_cell.length_c   1.000
_cell.angle_alpha   90.00
_cell.angle_beta   90.00
_cell.angle_gamma   90.00
#
_symmetry.space_group_name_H-M   'P 1'
#
loop_
_entity.id
_entity.type
_entity.pdbx_description
1 polymer ?
#
loop_
_entity_poly.entity_id
_entity_poly.type
_entity_poly.pdbx_seq_one_letter_code
_entity_poly.pdbx_strand_id
1 'polypeptide(L)' 'METKRYMGDKNLETWVIKATNYKEFNNVFIPTAFDVLWRLDKGDFSYAKFNVKEVEYIKPKRF' A
#
# COMPACT_ATOMS: atom_id res chain seq x y z
N MET A 1 2.87 -7.87 -0.92
CA MET A 1 2.18 -8.32 0.31
C MET A 1 0.75 -8.64 -0.04
N GLU A 2 0.18 -9.71 0.49
CA GLU A 2 -1.20 -10.12 0.23
C GLU A 2 -1.92 -10.45 1.53
N THR A 3 -3.24 -10.25 1.53
CA THR A 3 -4.14 -10.58 2.65
C THR A 3 -5.55 -10.77 2.12
N LYS A 4 -6.48 -11.23 2.97
CA LYS A 4 -7.90 -11.34 2.63
C LYS A 4 -8.66 -10.14 3.18
N ARG A 5 -9.51 -9.51 2.36
CA ARG A 5 -10.35 -8.37 2.78
C ARG A 5 -11.76 -8.52 2.21
N TYR A 6 -12.74 -8.06 2.96
CA TYR A 6 -14.12 -8.02 2.48
C TYR A 6 -14.27 -6.94 1.41
N MET A 7 -14.70 -7.35 0.22
CA MET A 7 -15.16 -6.51 -0.87
C MET A 7 -16.68 -6.41 -0.75
N GLY A 8 -17.15 -5.34 -0.11
CA GLY A 8 -18.55 -5.22 0.34
C GLY A 8 -18.83 -6.10 1.56
N ASP A 9 -20.07 -6.54 1.75
CA ASP A 9 -20.49 -7.20 2.99
C ASP A 9 -20.29 -8.72 3.02
N LYS A 10 -20.04 -9.36 1.86
CA LYS A 10 -20.10 -10.83 1.74
C LYS A 10 -18.87 -11.48 1.11
N ASN A 11 -18.14 -10.77 0.25
CA ASN A 11 -17.10 -11.39 -0.56
C ASN A 11 -15.74 -11.18 0.08
N LEU A 12 -15.13 -12.24 0.59
CA LEU A 12 -13.79 -12.19 1.17
C LEU A 12 -12.73 -12.48 0.08
N GLU A 13 -12.23 -11.41 -0.53
CA GLU A 13 -11.36 -11.48 -1.70
C GLU A 13 -9.88 -11.30 -1.35
N THR A 14 -9.01 -11.75 -2.25
CA THR A 14 -7.57 -11.55 -2.11
C THR A 14 -7.21 -10.10 -2.45
N TRP A 15 -6.64 -9.41 -1.48
CA TRP A 15 -6.21 -8.03 -1.58
C TRP A 15 -4.69 -7.95 -1.54
N VAL A 16 -4.10 -7.35 -2.57
CA VAL A 16 -2.65 -7.34 -2.77
C VAL A 16 -2.14 -5.91 -2.79
N ILE A 17 -1.06 -5.66 -2.06
CA ILE A 17 -0.23 -4.47 -2.21
C ILE A 17 1.07 -4.85 -2.92
N LYS A 18 1.31 -4.23 -4.08
CA LYS A 18 2.60 -4.21 -4.76
C LYS A 18 3.34 -2.93 -4.34
N ALA A 19 4.28 -3.07 -3.43
CA ALA A 19 5.16 -1.97 -3.00
C ALA A 19 6.41 -1.94 -3.88
N THR A 20 6.69 -0.79 -4.48
CA THR A 20 7.80 -0.60 -5.43
C THR A 20 8.50 0.73 -5.19
N ASN A 21 9.53 1.01 -6.00
CA ASN A 21 10.27 2.28 -5.95
C ASN A 21 10.82 2.58 -4.54
N TYR A 22 11.55 1.63 -3.97
CA TYR A 22 12.21 1.81 -2.69
C TYR A 22 13.28 2.89 -2.82
N LYS A 23 13.25 3.87 -1.92
CA LYS A 23 14.22 4.95 -1.84
C LYS A 23 14.80 5.01 -0.44
N GLU A 24 16.07 5.37 -0.35
CA GLU A 24 16.73 5.58 0.93
C GLU A 24 16.36 6.95 1.49
N PHE A 25 15.93 6.98 2.74
CA PHE A 25 15.73 8.19 3.52
C PHE A 25 16.33 7.97 4.91
N ASN A 26 17.28 8.80 5.33
CA ASN A 26 17.97 8.68 6.63
C ASN A 26 18.47 7.24 6.90
N ASN A 27 19.13 6.63 5.91
CA ASN A 27 19.62 5.24 5.96
C ASN A 27 18.56 4.15 6.14
N VAL A 28 17.28 4.47 5.90
CA VAL A 28 16.17 3.52 5.86
C VAL A 28 15.59 3.43 4.45
N PHE A 29 15.46 2.23 3.91
CA PHE A 29 14.78 2.02 2.63
C PHE A 29 13.27 1.99 2.82
N ILE A 30 12.57 2.94 2.18
CA ILE A 30 11.12 3.10 2.25
C ILE A 30 10.53 2.92 0.83
N PRO A 31 9.52 2.04 0.63
CA PRO A 31 8.78 2.00 -0.62
C PRO A 31 8.00 3.29 -0.81
N THR A 32 8.16 3.93 -1.97
CA THR A 32 7.50 5.21 -2.26
C THR A 32 6.34 5.10 -3.24
N ALA A 33 6.17 3.95 -3.90
CA ALA A 33 5.05 3.67 -4.78
C ALA A 33 4.32 2.40 -4.34
N PHE A 34 2.99 2.45 -4.36
CA PHE A 34 2.15 1.31 -4.00
C PHE A 34 1.02 1.18 -5.02
N ASP A 35 0.85 -0.03 -5.54
CA ASP A 35 -0.31 -0.41 -6.34
C ASP A 35 -1.12 -1.45 -5.57
N VAL A 36 -2.36 -1.07 -5.25
CA VAL A 36 -3.29 -1.86 -4.47
C VAL A 36 -4.31 -2.44 -5.43
N LEU A 37 -4.46 -3.76 -5.41
CA LEU A 37 -5.34 -4.47 -6.33
C LEU A 37 -6.15 -5.56 -5.63
N TRP A 38 -7.29 -5.85 -6.22
CA TRP A 38 -8.06 -7.06 -5.95
C TRP A 38 -7.63 -8.15 -6.92
N ARG A 39 -7.22 -9.29 -6.39
CA ARG A 39 -6.97 -10.49 -7.19
C ARG A 39 -8.21 -11.35 -7.15
N LEU A 40 -8.92 -11.36 -8.27
CA LEU A 40 -10.15 -12.13 -8.49
C LEU A 40 -9.84 -13.26 -9.49
N ASP A 41 -10.75 -14.22 -9.64
CA ASP A 41 -10.57 -15.32 -10.61
C ASP A 41 -10.40 -14.85 -12.05
N LYS A 42 -10.96 -13.67 -12.38
CA LYS A 42 -10.86 -13.05 -13.70
C LYS A 42 -9.55 -12.28 -13.93
N GLY A 43 -8.73 -12.10 -12.89
CA GLY A 43 -7.44 -11.41 -12.96
C GLY A 43 -7.21 -10.39 -11.83
N ASP A 44 -6.12 -9.65 -11.97
CA ASP A 44 -5.71 -8.58 -11.06
C ASP A 44 -6.38 -7.25 -11.48
N PHE A 45 -7.15 -6.65 -10.57
CA PHE A 45 -7.83 -5.38 -10.78
C PHE A 45 -7.26 -4.29 -9.87
N SER A 46 -6.54 -3.33 -10.45
CA SER A 46 -6.01 -2.16 -9.74
C SER A 46 -7.16 -1.34 -9.13
N TYR A 47 -7.15 -1.20 -7.82
CA TYR A 47 -8.14 -0.47 -7.04
C TYR A 47 -7.63 0.92 -6.63
N ALA A 48 -6.38 1.02 -6.19
CA ALA A 48 -5.82 2.30 -5.74
C ALA A 48 -4.31 2.35 -5.95
N LYS A 49 -3.79 3.54 -6.29
CA LYS A 49 -2.35 3.78 -6.43
C LYS A 49 -1.94 4.91 -5.51
N PHE A 50 -0.87 4.68 -4.76
CA PHE A 50 -0.33 5.65 -3.80
C PHE A 50 1.11 5.98 -4.16
N ASN A 51 1.45 7.26 -4.02
CA ASN A 51 2.81 7.74 -4.16
C ASN A 51 3.14 8.62 -2.95
N VAL A 52 4.21 8.26 -2.25
CA VAL A 52 4.75 9.05 -1.14
C VAL A 52 5.41 10.29 -1.71
N LYS A 53 4.92 11.47 -1.32
CA LYS A 53 5.47 12.76 -1.75
C LYS A 53 6.49 13.31 -0.76
N GLU A 54 6.24 13.11 0.53
CA GLU A 54 7.07 13.63 1.61
C GLU A 54 7.06 12.66 2.78
N VAL A 55 8.18 12.57 3.50
CA VAL A 55 8.33 11.78 4.73
C VAL A 55 8.84 12.72 5.81
N GLU A 56 8.06 12.90 6.86
CA GLU A 56 8.40 13.75 7.99
C GLU A 56 8.87 12.89 9.18
N TYR A 57 10.01 13.24 9.77
CA TYR A 57 10.59 12.52 10.90
C TYR A 57 10.40 13.28 12.21
N ILE A 58 10.02 12.56 13.28
CA ILE A 58 10.04 13.02 14.68
C ILE A 58 9.45 14.44 14.82
N LYS A 59 8.12 14.56 14.74
CA LYS A 59 7.43 15.81 15.10
C LYS A 59 6.95 15.73 16.56
N PRO A 60 7.74 16.17 17.56
CA PRO A 60 7.23 16.30 18.92
C PRO A 60 6.13 17.36 18.91
N LYS A 61 4.87 16.95 18.95
CA LYS A 61 3.76 17.86 19.24
C LYS A 61 3.80 18.13 20.74
N ARG A 62 4.10 19.38 21.12
CA ARG A 62 3.79 19.88 22.46
C ARG A 62 2.26 19.81 22.62
N PHE A 63 1.80 19.10 23.64
CA PHE A 63 0.41 19.15 24.10
C PHE A 63 0.21 20.39 24.96
#